data_AF-A0A959FLE0-F1
#
_entry.id   AF-A0A959FLE0-F1
#
_cell.length_a   1.000
_cell.length_b   1.000
_cell.length_c   1.000
_cell.angle_alpha   90.00
_cell.angle_beta   90.00
_cell.angle_gamma   90.00
#
_symmetry.space_group_name_H-M   'P 1'
#
loop_
_entity.id
_entity.type
_entity.pdbx_description
1 polymer ?
#
loop_
_entity_poly.entity_id
_entity_poly.type
_entity_poly.pdbx_seq_one_letter_code
_entity_poly.pdbx_strand_id
1 'polypeptide(L)'
;MTRLFLLLTLSIIFLQPATAQPDPLSSDYKEQAILRLNQLMNERYVFPDVAKATEAHLLAQWEAGHFDQFTDDHEFAAALTESVQSINHDKHMRIRVNPRFVAPPNSVERRIEEQLARMDRSRQANYGFNVVEVLEGNVGYLDLRGFAGLENAQAHADAAMALLSRTDAVIFDLRRNGGGSPRMVQYLCSYFFGEHVHLNSLYWREGDVTEEFWTLDEVGGVKRPDVPLFIMTSGRTFSGAEEFSYNMQTRERATLVGETTGGGANPGGTMPINENLSVFIPVGRAINPVTQTNWEGVGVVPEIKVSAEEALDTTLALAQAAAEAFRNQQAQHFTQLLMDLNGEFETYTAGTTEAAILRRLTTCTEANLLQEGDINSLGYEQLMEHEKPGIAEAIFSANTQLFPQSPNVYDSYAEALLMNGKVEAAIQSYQRAVDLATEQEDGNLELFQRNLANAKSQLEAGE
;
A
#
# COMPACT_ATOMS: atom_id res chain seq x y z
N MET A 1 -30.53 -71.27 -49.26
CA MET A 1 -30.72 -71.06 -47.80
C MET A 1 -30.17 -69.70 -47.44
N THR A 2 -31.03 -68.71 -47.38
CA THR A 2 -30.78 -67.28 -47.22
C THR A 2 -30.67 -66.94 -45.73
N ARG A 3 -29.59 -66.29 -45.29
CA ARG A 3 -29.50 -65.69 -43.94
C ARG A 3 -29.68 -64.18 -44.05
N LEU A 4 -30.73 -63.71 -43.40
CA LEU A 4 -31.16 -62.32 -43.26
C LEU A 4 -30.37 -61.68 -42.10
N PHE A 5 -29.65 -60.59 -42.34
CA PHE A 5 -29.13 -59.71 -41.29
C PHE A 5 -29.82 -58.35 -41.45
N LEU A 6 -30.66 -58.00 -40.48
CA LEU A 6 -31.34 -56.72 -40.37
C LEU A 6 -30.44 -55.79 -39.54
N LEU A 7 -29.88 -54.75 -40.16
CA LEU A 7 -29.19 -53.66 -39.47
C LEU A 7 -30.20 -52.57 -39.14
N LEU A 8 -30.49 -52.39 -37.86
CA LEU A 8 -31.36 -51.32 -37.34
C LEU A 8 -30.46 -50.15 -36.91
N THR A 9 -30.42 -49.07 -37.69
CA THR A 9 -29.75 -47.82 -37.31
C THR A 9 -30.71 -46.98 -36.45
N LEU A 10 -30.40 -46.83 -35.17
CA LEU A 10 -31.15 -46.00 -34.22
C LEU A 10 -30.61 -44.55 -34.28
N SER A 11 -31.35 -43.65 -34.92
CA SER A 11 -31.03 -42.22 -34.93
C SER A 11 -31.50 -41.59 -33.62
N ILE A 12 -30.56 -41.28 -32.72
CA ILE A 12 -30.82 -40.52 -31.49
C ILE A 12 -30.89 -39.04 -31.86
N ILE A 13 -32.11 -38.47 -31.86
CA ILE A 13 -32.33 -37.03 -31.98
C ILE A 13 -32.06 -36.41 -30.62
N PHE A 14 -30.97 -35.65 -30.49
CA PHE A 14 -30.75 -34.78 -29.34
C PHE A 14 -31.71 -33.58 -29.44
N LEU A 15 -32.80 -33.59 -28.66
CA LEU A 15 -33.54 -32.36 -28.36
C LEU A 15 -32.65 -31.50 -27.46
N GLN A 16 -32.10 -30.41 -28.00
CA GLN A 16 -31.59 -29.35 -27.15
C GLN A 16 -32.79 -28.63 -26.50
N PRO A 17 -32.77 -28.35 -25.19
CA PRO A 17 -33.80 -27.55 -24.56
C PRO A 17 -33.77 -26.15 -25.18
N ALA A 18 -34.90 -25.72 -25.75
CA ALA A 18 -35.08 -24.35 -26.18
C ALA A 18 -35.02 -23.45 -24.95
N THR A 19 -33.91 -22.72 -24.78
CA THR A 19 -33.87 -21.60 -23.86
C THR A 19 -34.81 -20.53 -24.42
N ALA A 20 -35.94 -20.29 -23.74
CA ALA A 20 -36.82 -19.19 -24.07
C ALA A 20 -36.00 -17.89 -24.06
N GLN A 21 -36.04 -17.15 -25.17
CA GLN A 21 -35.47 -15.81 -25.22
C GLN A 21 -36.29 -14.96 -24.22
N PRO A 22 -35.65 -14.20 -23.31
CA PRO A 22 -36.38 -13.36 -22.37
C PRO A 22 -37.29 -12.40 -23.14
N ASP A 23 -38.47 -12.13 -22.60
CA ASP A 23 -39.38 -11.15 -23.20
C ASP A 23 -38.67 -9.80 -23.33
N PRO A 24 -38.87 -9.06 -24.44
CA PRO A 24 -38.30 -7.74 -24.61
C PRO A 24 -38.66 -6.80 -23.46
N LEU A 25 -37.73 -5.93 -23.05
CA LEU A 25 -38.00 -4.92 -22.02
C LEU A 25 -39.23 -4.08 -22.36
N SER A 26 -40.19 -4.01 -21.43
CA SER A 26 -41.41 -3.23 -21.62
C SER A 26 -41.13 -1.71 -21.62
N SER A 27 -42.01 -0.93 -22.26
CA SER A 27 -41.94 0.53 -22.24
C SER A 27 -41.98 1.07 -20.80
N ASP A 28 -42.89 0.55 -19.98
CA ASP A 28 -43.04 0.94 -18.58
C ASP A 28 -41.76 0.67 -17.77
N TYR A 29 -41.10 -0.48 -17.99
CA TYR A 29 -39.83 -0.80 -17.34
C TYR A 29 -38.74 0.26 -17.64
N LYS A 30 -38.60 0.65 -18.91
CA LYS A 30 -37.61 1.65 -19.34
C LYS A 30 -37.93 3.03 -18.78
N GLU A 31 -39.19 3.43 -18.83
CA GLU A 31 -39.66 4.70 -18.29
C GLU A 31 -39.36 4.83 -16.79
N GLN A 32 -39.75 3.82 -16.00
CA GLN A 32 -39.51 3.81 -14.55
C GLN A 32 -38.00 3.83 -14.23
N ALA A 33 -37.19 3.11 -15.00
CA ALA A 33 -35.73 3.14 -14.84
C ALA A 33 -35.15 4.53 -15.10
N ILE A 34 -35.58 5.22 -16.17
CA ILE A 34 -35.13 6.58 -16.51
C ILE A 34 -35.57 7.57 -15.43
N LEU A 35 -36.83 7.54 -15.00
CA LEU A 35 -37.36 8.42 -13.95
C LEU A 35 -36.60 8.23 -12.63
N ARG A 36 -36.34 6.97 -12.25
CA ARG A 36 -35.60 6.67 -11.02
C ARG A 36 -34.13 7.09 -11.12
N LEU A 37 -33.48 6.87 -12.27
CA LEU A 37 -32.12 7.35 -12.53
C LEU A 37 -32.05 8.88 -12.40
N ASN A 38 -32.97 9.61 -13.02
CA ASN A 38 -33.06 11.07 -12.92
C ASN A 38 -33.24 11.53 -11.48
N GLN A 39 -34.14 10.91 -10.74
CA GLN A 39 -34.34 11.22 -9.32
C GLN A 39 -33.03 11.06 -8.53
N LEU A 40 -32.38 9.90 -8.65
CA LEU A 40 -31.14 9.59 -7.93
C LEU A 40 -30.02 10.59 -8.27
N MET A 41 -29.83 10.93 -9.55
CA MET A 41 -28.83 11.91 -9.97
C MET A 41 -29.10 13.29 -9.37
N ASN A 42 -30.34 13.77 -9.46
CA ASN A 42 -30.71 15.09 -8.93
C ASN A 42 -30.54 15.19 -7.42
N GLU A 43 -30.89 14.12 -6.69
CA GLU A 43 -30.76 14.06 -5.23
C GLU A 43 -29.30 14.00 -4.78
N ARG A 44 -28.43 13.29 -5.51
CA ARG A 44 -27.13 12.83 -4.96
C ARG A 44 -25.89 13.27 -5.73
N TYR A 45 -25.97 13.50 -7.04
CA TYR A 45 -24.79 13.80 -7.86
C TYR A 45 -24.11 15.09 -7.39
N VAL A 46 -22.79 15.11 -7.29
CA VAL A 46 -22.04 16.26 -6.74
C VAL A 46 -22.26 17.57 -7.53
N PHE A 47 -22.71 17.49 -8.80
CA PHE A 47 -23.01 18.65 -9.65
C PHE A 47 -24.52 18.77 -9.97
N PRO A 48 -25.31 19.52 -9.18
CA PRO A 48 -26.77 19.60 -9.32
C PRO A 48 -27.23 20.12 -10.69
N ASP A 49 -26.57 21.15 -11.21
CA ASP A 49 -26.94 21.76 -12.50
C ASP A 49 -26.71 20.78 -13.66
N VAL A 50 -25.62 20.00 -13.59
CA VAL A 50 -25.32 18.96 -14.57
C VAL A 50 -26.31 17.81 -14.46
N ALA A 51 -26.73 17.42 -13.25
CA ALA A 51 -27.80 16.44 -13.05
C ALA A 51 -29.11 16.89 -13.71
N LYS A 52 -29.48 18.17 -13.54
CA LYS A 52 -30.69 18.75 -14.17
C LYS A 52 -30.60 18.78 -15.69
N ALA A 53 -29.44 19.13 -16.25
CA ALA A 53 -29.21 19.08 -17.69
C ALA A 53 -29.29 17.64 -18.24
N THR A 54 -28.74 16.68 -17.51
CA THR A 54 -28.76 15.25 -17.87
C THR A 54 -30.18 14.69 -17.84
N GLU A 55 -30.98 15.06 -16.83
CA GLU A 55 -32.41 14.71 -16.75
C GLU A 55 -33.17 15.21 -17.98
N ALA A 56 -33.02 16.49 -18.34
CA ALA A 56 -33.68 17.06 -19.51
C ALA A 56 -33.28 16.34 -20.81
N HIS A 57 -32.01 15.96 -20.95
CA HIS A 57 -31.51 15.20 -22.10
C HIS A 57 -32.14 13.80 -22.19
N LEU A 58 -32.15 13.05 -21.07
CA LEU A 58 -32.71 11.70 -21.02
C LEU A 58 -34.22 11.68 -21.31
N LEU A 59 -34.98 12.66 -20.77
CA LEU A 59 -36.41 12.77 -21.04
C LEU A 59 -36.70 13.11 -22.50
N ALA A 60 -35.90 13.99 -23.12
CA ALA A 60 -36.03 14.30 -24.54
C ALA A 60 -35.73 13.06 -25.43
N GLN A 61 -34.72 12.26 -25.08
CA GLN A 61 -34.43 11.01 -25.79
C GLN A 61 -35.52 9.97 -25.60
N TRP A 62 -36.10 9.88 -24.40
CA TRP A 62 -37.25 9.02 -24.11
C TRP A 62 -38.46 9.39 -24.97
N GLU A 63 -38.85 10.67 -24.99
CA GLU A 63 -39.97 11.16 -25.81
C GLU A 63 -39.75 10.93 -27.31
N ALA A 64 -38.50 10.95 -27.76
CA ALA A 64 -38.12 10.67 -29.15
C ALA A 64 -38.07 9.17 -29.51
N GLY A 65 -38.35 8.26 -28.57
CA GLY A 65 -38.31 6.81 -28.77
C GLY A 65 -36.89 6.24 -28.93
N HIS A 66 -35.84 6.99 -28.53
CA HIS A 66 -34.45 6.57 -28.71
C HIS A 66 -34.14 5.21 -28.06
N PHE A 67 -34.78 4.93 -26.91
CA PHE A 67 -34.54 3.71 -26.14
C PHE A 67 -35.37 2.51 -26.58
N ASP A 68 -36.29 2.67 -27.54
CA ASP A 68 -37.21 1.59 -27.97
C ASP A 68 -36.46 0.38 -28.55
N GLN A 69 -35.34 0.65 -29.22
CA GLN A 69 -34.51 -0.36 -29.90
C GLN A 69 -33.77 -1.32 -28.97
N PHE A 70 -33.52 -0.95 -27.71
CA PHE A 70 -32.72 -1.77 -26.78
C PHE A 70 -33.62 -2.78 -26.08
N THR A 71 -33.42 -4.07 -26.35
CA THR A 71 -34.38 -5.12 -25.93
C THR A 71 -33.95 -5.92 -24.71
N ASP A 72 -32.70 -5.77 -24.26
CA ASP A 72 -32.17 -6.40 -23.04
C ASP A 72 -31.48 -5.41 -22.10
N ASP A 73 -31.32 -5.81 -20.83
CA ASP A 73 -30.78 -4.97 -19.76
C ASP A 73 -29.36 -4.44 -20.04
N HIS A 74 -28.51 -5.21 -20.74
CA HIS A 74 -27.13 -4.81 -21.01
C HIS A 74 -27.06 -3.70 -22.06
N GLU A 75 -27.78 -3.87 -23.17
CA GLU A 75 -27.88 -2.85 -24.22
C GLU A 75 -28.52 -1.57 -23.67
N PHE A 76 -29.60 -1.69 -22.90
CA PHE A 76 -30.27 -0.53 -22.31
C PHE A 76 -29.38 0.20 -21.28
N ALA A 77 -28.69 -0.54 -20.40
CA ALA A 77 -27.74 0.06 -19.46
C ALA A 77 -26.56 0.78 -20.15
N ALA A 78 -26.06 0.21 -21.25
CA ALA A 78 -25.00 0.82 -22.05
C ALA A 78 -25.49 2.12 -22.70
N ALA A 79 -26.68 2.11 -23.31
CA ALA A 79 -27.29 3.30 -23.91
C ALA A 79 -27.56 4.42 -22.89
N LEU A 80 -28.08 4.07 -21.71
CA LEU A 80 -28.23 5.03 -20.62
C LEU A 80 -26.88 5.61 -20.19
N THR A 81 -25.85 4.77 -20.09
CA THR A 81 -24.50 5.22 -19.71
C THR A 81 -23.94 6.20 -20.74
N GLU A 82 -24.05 5.88 -22.03
CA GLU A 82 -23.60 6.76 -23.12
C GLU A 82 -24.33 8.10 -23.09
N SER A 83 -25.66 8.07 -22.97
CA SER A 83 -26.50 9.27 -22.90
C SER A 83 -26.13 10.16 -21.71
N VAL A 84 -26.00 9.57 -20.51
CA VAL A 84 -25.61 10.27 -19.30
C VAL A 84 -24.22 10.90 -19.43
N GLN A 85 -23.24 10.13 -19.93
CA GLN A 85 -21.86 10.59 -20.07
C GLN A 85 -21.66 11.62 -21.17
N SER A 86 -22.59 11.70 -22.14
CA SER A 86 -22.57 12.74 -23.17
C SER A 86 -22.82 14.14 -22.61
N ILE A 87 -23.50 14.23 -21.44
CA ILE A 87 -23.81 15.50 -20.77
C ILE A 87 -22.86 15.76 -19.60
N ASN A 88 -22.65 14.76 -18.74
CA ASN A 88 -21.90 14.99 -17.51
C ASN A 88 -20.38 14.85 -17.67
N HIS A 89 -19.93 14.17 -18.73
CA HIS A 89 -18.53 13.83 -19.01
C HIS A 89 -17.80 13.06 -17.88
N ASP A 90 -18.55 12.55 -16.91
CA ASP A 90 -18.06 11.86 -15.74
C ASP A 90 -18.05 10.34 -15.98
N LYS A 91 -16.85 9.78 -16.10
CA LYS A 91 -16.66 8.37 -16.46
C LYS A 91 -16.96 7.40 -15.32
N HIS A 92 -17.13 7.89 -14.09
CA HIS A 92 -17.57 7.08 -12.96
C HIS A 92 -19.07 6.80 -13.02
N MET A 93 -19.87 7.71 -13.56
CA MET A 93 -21.32 7.53 -13.66
C MET A 93 -21.67 6.50 -14.75
N ARG A 94 -21.77 5.23 -14.34
CA ARG A 94 -22.12 4.10 -15.21
C ARG A 94 -23.34 3.35 -14.69
N ILE A 95 -24.25 3.03 -15.59
CA ILE A 95 -25.38 2.15 -15.36
C ILE A 95 -24.93 0.72 -15.68
N ARG A 96 -25.22 -0.22 -14.78
CA ARG A 96 -24.80 -1.62 -14.90
C ARG A 96 -25.94 -2.56 -14.56
N VAL A 97 -25.90 -3.72 -15.19
CA VAL A 97 -26.77 -4.85 -14.85
C VAL A 97 -26.32 -5.44 -13.50
N ASN A 98 -27.27 -5.59 -12.59
CA ASN A 98 -27.08 -6.21 -11.29
C ASN A 98 -26.74 -7.70 -11.47
N PRO A 99 -25.88 -8.27 -10.62
CA PRO A 99 -25.67 -9.71 -10.61
C PRO A 99 -27.00 -10.46 -10.42
N ARG A 100 -27.23 -11.46 -11.27
CA ARG A 100 -28.35 -12.39 -11.12
C ARG A 100 -27.99 -13.42 -10.05
N PHE A 101 -28.72 -13.41 -8.94
CA PHE A 101 -28.64 -14.46 -7.92
C PHE A 101 -29.86 -15.37 -8.07
N VAL A 102 -29.69 -16.65 -7.76
CA VAL A 102 -30.71 -17.69 -7.94
C VAL A 102 -31.84 -17.52 -6.93
N ALA A 103 -31.51 -17.09 -5.71
CA ALA A 103 -32.49 -16.88 -4.67
C ALA A 103 -33.41 -15.66 -4.96
N PRO A 104 -34.71 -15.73 -4.56
CA PRO A 104 -35.64 -14.62 -4.73
C PRO A 104 -35.16 -13.33 -4.03
N PRO A 105 -35.44 -12.13 -4.59
CA PRO A 105 -35.16 -10.86 -3.91
C PRO A 105 -35.73 -10.81 -2.49
N ASN A 106 -35.07 -10.09 -1.59
CA ASN A 106 -35.46 -9.91 -0.18
C ASN A 106 -35.55 -11.19 0.67
N SER A 107 -35.06 -12.34 0.18
CA SER A 107 -34.99 -13.59 0.95
C SER A 107 -33.71 -13.69 1.79
N VAL A 108 -33.71 -14.57 2.81
CA VAL A 108 -32.51 -14.86 3.61
C VAL A 108 -31.45 -15.53 2.74
N GLU A 109 -31.88 -16.43 1.85
CA GLU A 109 -31.04 -17.14 0.89
C GLU A 109 -30.34 -16.17 -0.06
N ARG A 110 -31.05 -15.14 -0.56
CA ARG A 110 -30.47 -14.07 -1.40
C ARG A 110 -29.41 -13.29 -0.65
N ARG A 111 -29.67 -12.93 0.61
CA ARG A 111 -28.69 -12.22 1.45
C ARG A 111 -27.43 -13.07 1.67
N ILE A 112 -27.57 -14.38 1.85
CA ILE A 112 -26.44 -15.32 1.97
C ILE A 112 -25.68 -15.42 0.65
N GLU A 113 -26.37 -15.59 -0.48
CA GLU A 113 -25.75 -15.68 -1.80
C GLU A 113 -24.97 -14.40 -2.14
N GLU A 114 -25.55 -13.24 -1.85
CA GLU A 114 -24.89 -11.93 -1.97
C GLU A 114 -23.64 -11.81 -1.10
N GLN A 115 -23.73 -12.26 0.14
CA GLN A 115 -22.62 -12.23 1.08
C GLN A 115 -21.48 -13.16 0.62
N LEU A 116 -21.80 -14.38 0.22
CA LEU A 116 -20.83 -15.34 -0.32
C LEU A 116 -20.16 -14.78 -1.58
N ALA A 117 -20.93 -14.22 -2.52
CA ALA A 117 -20.36 -13.62 -3.73
C ALA A 117 -19.43 -12.44 -3.42
N ARG A 118 -19.74 -11.62 -2.38
CA ARG A 118 -18.83 -10.55 -1.91
C ARG A 118 -17.55 -11.12 -1.30
N MET A 119 -17.68 -12.14 -0.45
CA MET A 119 -16.55 -12.81 0.20
C MET A 119 -15.62 -13.48 -0.84
N ASP A 120 -16.19 -14.18 -1.81
CA ASP A 120 -15.42 -14.83 -2.87
C ASP A 120 -14.65 -13.83 -3.72
N ARG A 121 -15.29 -12.71 -4.12
CA ARG A 121 -14.60 -11.64 -4.84
C ARG A 121 -13.45 -11.05 -4.03
N SER A 122 -13.68 -10.78 -2.74
CA SER A 122 -12.63 -10.25 -1.86
C SER A 122 -11.45 -11.20 -1.73
N ARG A 123 -11.73 -12.50 -1.53
CA ARG A 123 -10.72 -13.56 -1.45
C ARG A 123 -9.92 -13.67 -2.76
N GLN A 124 -10.61 -13.71 -3.90
CA GLN A 124 -9.97 -13.84 -5.21
C GLN A 124 -9.11 -12.64 -5.59
N ALA A 125 -9.49 -11.44 -5.13
CA ALA A 125 -8.73 -10.23 -5.39
C ALA A 125 -7.50 -10.06 -4.48
N ASN A 126 -7.38 -10.84 -3.40
CA ASN A 126 -6.36 -10.69 -2.37
C ASN A 126 -6.20 -9.23 -1.88
N TYR A 127 -7.36 -8.55 -1.70
CA TYR A 127 -7.44 -7.11 -1.40
C TYR A 127 -6.71 -6.17 -2.38
N GLY A 128 -6.39 -6.66 -3.58
CA GLY A 128 -5.64 -5.95 -4.60
C GLY A 128 -4.15 -6.25 -4.62
N PHE A 129 -3.57 -6.85 -3.59
CA PHE A 129 -2.13 -7.16 -3.52
C PHE A 129 -1.84 -8.45 -4.29
N ASN A 130 -1.46 -8.34 -5.57
CA ASN A 130 -1.33 -9.50 -6.45
C ASN A 130 0.09 -10.09 -6.49
N VAL A 131 1.12 -9.24 -6.57
CA VAL A 131 2.54 -9.65 -6.54
C VAL A 131 3.33 -8.64 -5.72
N VAL A 132 4.23 -9.13 -4.86
CA VAL A 132 5.29 -8.33 -4.23
C VAL A 132 6.60 -9.09 -4.40
N GLU A 133 7.62 -8.41 -4.93
CA GLU A 133 8.89 -9.04 -5.31
C GLU A 133 10.06 -8.06 -5.17
N VAL A 134 11.27 -8.59 -4.92
CA VAL A 134 12.52 -7.85 -5.06
C VAL A 134 13.22 -8.33 -6.33
N LEU A 135 13.28 -7.45 -7.33
CA LEU A 135 13.87 -7.71 -8.64
C LEU A 135 15.39 -7.49 -8.63
N GLU A 136 16.04 -7.92 -9.72
CA GLU A 136 17.47 -7.68 -9.95
C GLU A 136 17.82 -6.19 -9.84
N GLY A 137 18.94 -5.89 -9.17
CA GLY A 137 19.33 -4.53 -8.83
C GLY A 137 18.71 -4.00 -7.53
N ASN A 138 18.12 -4.88 -6.71
CA ASN A 138 17.44 -4.56 -5.45
C ASN A 138 16.28 -3.56 -5.63
N VAL A 139 15.50 -3.77 -6.69
CA VAL A 139 14.32 -2.95 -7.00
C VAL A 139 13.08 -3.65 -6.47
N GLY A 140 12.37 -3.00 -5.55
CA GLY A 140 11.08 -3.47 -5.07
C GLY A 140 9.99 -3.29 -6.11
N TYR A 141 9.14 -4.29 -6.29
CA TYR A 141 8.03 -4.28 -7.23
C TYR A 141 6.75 -4.71 -6.55
N LEU A 142 5.70 -3.88 -6.67
CA LEU A 142 4.37 -4.14 -6.16
C LEU A 142 3.33 -4.03 -7.27
N ASP A 143 2.72 -5.16 -7.61
CA ASP A 143 1.59 -5.25 -8.52
C ASP A 143 0.27 -5.10 -7.75
N LEU A 144 -0.24 -3.87 -7.70
CA LEU A 144 -1.43 -3.52 -6.94
C LEU A 144 -2.63 -3.36 -7.89
N ARG A 145 -3.64 -4.22 -7.73
CA ARG A 145 -4.85 -4.33 -8.56
C ARG A 145 -6.06 -3.57 -8.04
N GLY A 146 -6.00 -3.10 -6.80
CA GLY A 146 -7.07 -2.33 -6.18
C GLY A 146 -6.63 -1.75 -4.84
N PHE A 147 -7.30 -0.68 -4.42
CA PHE A 147 -7.14 -0.09 -3.10
C PHE A 147 -8.29 -0.58 -2.22
N ALA A 148 -8.15 -1.74 -1.59
CA ALA A 148 -9.20 -2.23 -0.68
C ALA A 148 -9.39 -1.31 0.54
N GLY A 149 -10.50 -1.48 1.27
CA GLY A 149 -10.72 -0.76 2.53
C GLY A 149 -9.58 -1.03 3.53
N LEU A 150 -9.05 0.03 4.14
CA LEU A 150 -7.89 -0.05 5.02
C LEU A 150 -8.13 -1.00 6.20
N GLU A 151 -9.34 -0.95 6.76
CA GLU A 151 -9.78 -1.81 7.87
C GLU A 151 -9.68 -3.31 7.59
N ASN A 152 -9.72 -3.71 6.31
CA ASN A 152 -9.64 -5.10 5.90
C ASN A 152 -8.24 -5.49 5.40
N ALA A 153 -7.47 -4.54 4.89
CA ALA A 153 -6.30 -4.80 4.07
C ALA A 153 -4.99 -4.20 4.62
N GLN A 154 -5.02 -3.51 5.76
CA GLN A 154 -3.83 -2.90 6.37
C GLN A 154 -2.68 -3.92 6.55
N ALA A 155 -2.96 -5.11 7.08
CA ALA A 155 -1.94 -6.14 7.27
C ALA A 155 -1.29 -6.62 5.94
N HIS A 156 -2.01 -6.55 4.82
CA HIS A 156 -1.46 -6.88 3.51
C HIS A 156 -0.54 -5.77 2.99
N ALA A 157 -0.95 -4.50 3.19
CA ALA A 157 -0.11 -3.35 2.92
C ALA A 157 1.19 -3.41 3.74
N ASP A 158 1.08 -3.68 5.03
CA ASP A 158 2.23 -3.78 5.94
C ASP A 158 3.17 -4.91 5.54
N ALA A 159 2.64 -6.10 5.23
CA ALA A 159 3.47 -7.22 4.78
C ALA A 159 4.19 -6.92 3.45
N ALA A 160 3.49 -6.30 2.49
CA ALA A 160 4.10 -5.91 1.22
C ALA A 160 5.20 -4.86 1.44
N MET A 161 4.92 -3.81 2.22
CA MET A 161 5.90 -2.76 2.50
C MET A 161 7.06 -3.24 3.37
N ALA A 162 6.84 -4.20 4.28
CA ALA A 162 7.90 -4.84 5.04
C ALA A 162 8.87 -5.61 4.14
N LEU A 163 8.36 -6.37 3.16
CA LEU A 163 9.21 -7.07 2.18
C LEU A 163 10.05 -6.09 1.35
N LEU A 164 9.47 -4.94 0.99
CA LEU A 164 10.15 -3.91 0.19
C LEU A 164 11.02 -2.95 1.03
N SER A 165 11.03 -3.07 2.35
CA SER A 165 11.63 -2.08 3.28
C SER A 165 13.12 -1.87 3.12
N ARG A 166 13.85 -2.81 2.51
CA ARG A 166 15.31 -2.77 2.27
C ARG A 166 15.70 -2.61 0.80
N THR A 167 14.73 -2.32 -0.07
CA THR A 167 14.99 -2.10 -1.51
C THR A 167 15.52 -0.70 -1.78
N ASP A 168 16.24 -0.52 -2.88
CA ASP A 168 16.91 0.74 -3.25
C ASP A 168 16.12 1.59 -4.25
N ALA A 169 15.06 1.03 -4.83
CA ALA A 169 14.02 1.72 -5.58
C ALA A 169 12.72 0.92 -5.47
N VAL A 170 11.56 1.57 -5.63
CA VAL A 170 10.25 0.92 -5.57
C VAL A 170 9.42 1.24 -6.81
N ILE A 171 8.76 0.24 -7.37
CA ILE A 171 7.82 0.34 -8.48
C ILE A 171 6.42 -0.09 -8.01
N PHE A 172 5.42 0.77 -8.22
CA PHE A 172 4.01 0.39 -8.15
C PHE A 172 3.46 0.16 -9.56
N ASP A 173 3.07 -1.07 -9.90
CA ASP A 173 2.34 -1.37 -11.13
C ASP A 173 0.84 -1.17 -10.93
N LEU A 174 0.32 -0.05 -11.43
CA LEU A 174 -1.09 0.30 -11.39
C LEU A 174 -1.78 0.15 -12.74
N ARG A 175 -1.12 -0.43 -13.75
CA ARG A 175 -1.64 -0.54 -15.13
C ARG A 175 -2.96 -1.31 -15.22
N ARG A 176 -3.31 -2.14 -14.23
CA ARG A 176 -4.60 -2.87 -14.19
C ARG A 176 -5.39 -2.56 -12.90
N ASN A 177 -5.18 -1.40 -12.32
CA ASN A 177 -5.82 -0.99 -11.07
C ASN A 177 -7.00 -0.04 -11.31
N GLY A 178 -8.21 -0.47 -10.96
CA GLY A 178 -9.43 0.34 -11.11
C GLY A 178 -9.72 1.31 -9.96
N GLY A 179 -8.82 1.39 -8.98
CA GLY A 179 -8.91 2.27 -7.82
C GLY A 179 -9.46 1.59 -6.57
N GLY A 180 -10.14 2.36 -5.74
CA GLY A 180 -10.71 1.89 -4.48
C GLY A 180 -10.75 2.96 -3.40
N SER A 181 -10.44 2.57 -2.17
CA SER A 181 -10.59 3.37 -0.96
C SER A 181 -9.52 4.48 -0.86
N PRO A 182 -9.94 5.75 -0.65
CA PRO A 182 -9.00 6.85 -0.41
C PRO A 182 -8.21 6.68 0.89
N ARG A 183 -8.71 5.90 1.85
CA ARG A 183 -7.99 5.60 3.10
C ARG A 183 -6.79 4.69 2.88
N MET A 184 -6.90 3.71 1.98
CA MET A 184 -5.73 2.90 1.60
C MET A 184 -4.74 3.70 0.74
N VAL A 185 -5.23 4.61 -0.10
CA VAL A 185 -4.37 5.58 -0.82
C VAL A 185 -3.56 6.42 0.17
N GLN A 186 -4.23 7.06 1.15
CA GLN A 186 -3.59 7.83 2.21
C GLN A 186 -2.53 7.00 2.96
N TYR A 187 -2.88 5.77 3.34
CA TYR A 187 -1.98 4.88 4.08
C TYR A 187 -0.71 4.55 3.28
N LEU A 188 -0.86 4.11 2.03
CA LEU A 188 0.28 3.80 1.16
C LEU A 188 1.11 5.03 0.81
N CYS A 189 0.49 6.20 0.61
CA CYS A 189 1.23 7.45 0.45
C CYS A 189 2.13 7.73 1.66
N SER A 190 1.61 7.52 2.87
CA SER A 190 2.30 7.85 4.12
C SER A 190 3.61 7.08 4.33
N TYR A 191 3.80 5.94 3.67
CA TYR A 191 5.10 5.24 3.67
C TYR A 191 6.21 6.05 2.99
N PHE A 192 5.90 7.01 2.12
CA PHE A 192 6.89 7.69 1.28
C PHE A 192 7.06 9.18 1.59
N PHE A 193 6.50 9.66 2.71
CA PHE A 193 6.69 11.03 3.18
C PHE A 193 7.19 11.03 4.63
N GLY A 194 8.25 11.80 4.89
CA GLY A 194 8.80 12.02 6.23
C GLY A 194 8.12 13.19 6.95
N GLU A 195 7.54 14.11 6.20
CA GLU A 195 6.84 15.30 6.70
C GLU A 195 5.31 15.14 6.61
N HIS A 196 4.58 16.04 7.28
CA HIS A 196 3.12 16.07 7.28
C HIS A 196 2.59 16.80 6.02
N VAL A 197 2.16 16.05 5.00
CA VAL A 197 1.76 16.56 3.69
C VAL A 197 0.25 16.45 3.47
N HIS A 198 -0.39 17.52 2.99
CA HIS A 198 -1.78 17.47 2.50
C HIS A 198 -1.81 16.72 1.16
N LEU A 199 -2.37 15.52 1.11
CA LEU A 199 -2.40 14.73 -0.12
C LEU A 199 -3.53 15.18 -1.03
N ASN A 200 -4.75 15.23 -0.52
CA ASN A 200 -5.95 15.51 -1.29
C ASN A 200 -7.10 15.97 -0.36
N SER A 201 -8.09 16.66 -0.91
CA SER A 201 -9.37 16.90 -0.23
C SER A 201 -10.52 16.30 -1.03
N LEU A 202 -11.49 15.71 -0.34
CA LEU A 202 -12.74 15.24 -0.95
C LEU A 202 -13.88 16.12 -0.46
N TYR A 203 -14.48 16.87 -1.36
CA TYR A 203 -15.74 17.56 -1.09
C TYR A 203 -16.90 16.60 -1.29
N TRP A 204 -17.80 16.53 -0.32
CA TRP A 204 -19.01 15.72 -0.33
C TRP A 204 -20.24 16.63 -0.38
N ARG A 205 -21.09 16.44 -1.39
CA ARG A 205 -22.35 17.22 -1.54
C ARG A 205 -23.29 16.97 -0.35
N GLU A 206 -23.37 15.71 0.07
CA GLU A 206 -24.16 15.34 1.24
C GLU A 206 -23.49 15.90 2.50
N GLY A 207 -24.23 16.72 3.24
CA GLY A 207 -23.71 17.38 4.44
C GLY A 207 -22.82 18.61 4.18
N ASP A 208 -22.54 18.95 2.91
CA ASP A 208 -21.71 20.08 2.51
C ASP A 208 -20.36 20.11 3.24
N VAL A 209 -19.67 18.97 3.23
CA VAL A 209 -18.45 18.73 4.03
C VAL A 209 -17.25 18.51 3.13
N THR A 210 -16.11 19.07 3.52
CA THR A 210 -14.82 18.76 2.90
C THR A 210 -13.99 17.96 3.89
N GLU A 211 -13.55 16.79 3.46
CA GLU A 211 -12.66 15.92 4.21
C GLU A 211 -11.25 16.04 3.65
N GLU A 212 -10.29 16.31 4.52
CA GLU A 212 -8.88 16.44 4.14
C GLU A 212 -8.11 15.17 4.45
N PHE A 213 -7.25 14.76 3.51
CA PHE A 213 -6.40 13.59 3.63
C PHE A 213 -4.95 14.04 3.73
N TRP A 214 -4.42 13.98 4.94
CA TRP A 214 -3.03 14.27 5.26
C TRP A 214 -2.23 12.98 5.41
N THR A 215 -0.92 13.00 5.19
CA THR A 215 -0.07 11.84 5.53
C THR A 215 -0.20 11.49 7.02
N LEU A 216 -0.17 10.21 7.33
CA LEU A 216 -0.19 9.71 8.70
C LEU A 216 1.20 9.80 9.32
N ASP A 217 1.27 10.07 10.62
CA ASP A 217 2.54 10.15 11.35
C ASP A 217 3.19 8.76 11.48
N GLU A 218 2.36 7.73 11.66
CA GLU A 218 2.79 6.34 11.80
C GLU A 218 2.17 5.44 10.71
N VAL A 219 2.92 4.40 10.35
CA VAL A 219 2.51 3.29 9.49
C VAL A 219 2.97 1.99 10.14
N GLY A 220 2.40 0.85 9.76
CA GLY A 220 2.73 -0.48 10.29
C GLY A 220 4.12 -1.02 9.89
N GLY A 221 5.00 -0.16 9.36
CA GLY A 221 6.33 -0.50 8.88
C GLY A 221 7.26 0.71 8.86
N VAL A 222 8.34 0.63 8.09
CA VAL A 222 9.34 1.70 8.02
C VAL A 222 9.00 2.66 6.89
N LYS A 223 8.89 3.95 7.21
CA LYS A 223 8.78 5.01 6.19
C LYS A 223 10.07 5.13 5.39
N ARG A 224 9.94 5.33 4.09
CA ARG A 224 11.02 5.43 3.10
C ARG A 224 10.88 6.74 2.30
N PRO A 225 11.05 7.92 2.92
CA PRO A 225 10.85 9.20 2.22
C PRO A 225 11.83 9.43 1.07
N ASP A 226 13.05 8.89 1.15
CA ASP A 226 14.11 9.18 0.16
C ASP A 226 14.24 8.11 -0.94
N VAL A 227 13.53 6.99 -0.84
CA VAL A 227 13.70 5.90 -1.82
C VAL A 227 13.19 6.34 -3.21
N PRO A 228 13.92 6.14 -4.31
CA PRO A 228 13.39 6.33 -5.65
C PRO A 228 12.07 5.57 -5.84
N LEU A 229 11.04 6.27 -6.34
CA LEU A 229 9.69 5.73 -6.46
C LEU A 229 9.17 5.94 -7.89
N PHE A 230 8.65 4.86 -8.47
CA PHE A 230 8.07 4.84 -9.81
C PHE A 230 6.66 4.28 -9.78
N ILE A 231 5.78 4.82 -10.62
CA ILE A 231 4.39 4.38 -10.73
C ILE A 231 4.08 4.11 -12.18
N MET A 232 3.66 2.90 -12.50
CA MET A 232 3.28 2.52 -13.85
C MET A 232 1.78 2.66 -14.06
N THR A 233 1.39 3.37 -15.10
CA THR A 233 -0.02 3.66 -15.41
C THR A 233 -0.41 3.19 -16.81
N SER A 234 -1.71 2.92 -17.00
CA SER A 234 -2.30 2.67 -18.32
C SER A 234 -3.65 3.39 -18.46
N GLY A 235 -4.26 3.36 -19.64
CA GLY A 235 -5.64 3.82 -19.82
C GLY A 235 -6.70 3.09 -18.98
N ARG A 236 -6.34 1.98 -18.32
CA ARG A 236 -7.20 1.25 -17.37
C ARG A 236 -7.04 1.71 -15.92
N THR A 237 -5.95 2.41 -15.59
CA THR A 237 -5.74 2.97 -14.26
C THR A 237 -6.85 3.99 -13.98
N PHE A 238 -7.60 3.81 -12.89
CA PHE A 238 -8.81 4.59 -12.64
C PHE A 238 -9.04 4.91 -11.15
N SER A 239 -9.75 5.99 -10.84
CA SER A 239 -10.22 6.32 -9.49
C SER A 239 -9.11 6.40 -8.44
N GLY A 240 -9.20 5.72 -7.30
CA GLY A 240 -8.17 5.77 -6.23
C GLY A 240 -6.74 5.46 -6.70
N ALA A 241 -6.56 4.73 -7.80
CA ALA A 241 -5.23 4.50 -8.38
C ALA A 241 -4.69 5.76 -9.08
N GLU A 242 -5.58 6.53 -9.71
CA GLU A 242 -5.26 7.86 -10.22
C GLU A 242 -5.01 8.83 -9.08
N GLU A 243 -5.77 8.77 -7.99
CA GLU A 243 -5.53 9.59 -6.79
C GLU A 243 -4.12 9.35 -6.23
N PHE A 244 -3.73 8.08 -6.02
CA PHE A 244 -2.37 7.75 -5.58
C PHE A 244 -1.32 8.30 -6.55
N SER A 245 -1.51 8.09 -7.85
CA SER A 245 -0.59 8.56 -8.88
C SER A 245 -0.47 10.09 -8.91
N TYR A 246 -1.60 10.80 -8.81
CA TYR A 246 -1.69 12.25 -8.85
C TYR A 246 -1.13 12.90 -7.58
N ASN A 247 -1.41 12.32 -6.40
CA ASN A 247 -0.86 12.78 -5.13
C ASN A 247 0.67 12.66 -5.14
N MET A 248 1.22 11.55 -5.63
CA MET A 248 2.66 11.36 -5.74
C MET A 248 3.30 12.27 -6.78
N GLN A 249 2.65 12.44 -7.94
CA GLN A 249 3.11 13.32 -9.01
C GLN A 249 3.15 14.80 -8.58
N THR A 250 2.04 15.30 -8.03
CA THR A 250 1.91 16.73 -7.65
C THR A 250 2.80 17.12 -6.47
N ARG A 251 3.29 16.13 -5.73
CA ARG A 251 4.28 16.29 -4.65
C ARG A 251 5.71 15.98 -5.11
N GLU A 252 5.93 15.76 -6.41
CA GLU A 252 7.23 15.41 -7.00
C GLU A 252 7.87 14.18 -6.34
N ARG A 253 7.05 13.28 -5.79
CA ARG A 253 7.53 12.15 -5.00
C ARG A 253 7.79 10.92 -5.85
N ALA A 254 7.05 10.72 -6.93
CA ALA A 254 7.24 9.58 -7.84
C ALA A 254 7.32 10.02 -9.29
N THR A 255 8.06 9.24 -10.10
CA THR A 255 8.02 9.36 -11.57
C THR A 255 6.99 8.40 -12.14
N LEU A 256 6.05 8.91 -12.92
CA LEU A 256 5.02 8.11 -13.59
C LEU A 256 5.49 7.71 -14.99
N VAL A 257 5.26 6.43 -15.33
CA VAL A 257 5.68 5.84 -16.60
C VAL A 257 4.53 5.05 -17.21
N GLY A 258 4.22 5.31 -18.48
CA GLY A 258 3.19 4.57 -19.23
C GLY A 258 2.22 5.47 -19.96
N GLU A 259 0.92 5.16 -19.87
CA GLU A 259 -0.13 5.89 -20.58
C GLU A 259 -0.90 6.85 -19.66
N THR A 260 -1.56 7.84 -20.26
CA THR A 260 -2.55 8.66 -19.56
C THR A 260 -3.67 7.79 -19.00
N THR A 261 -4.04 8.03 -17.75
CA THR A 261 -5.06 7.23 -17.05
C THR A 261 -6.49 7.53 -17.52
N GLY A 262 -7.46 6.78 -16.99
CA GLY A 262 -8.84 6.81 -17.51
C GLY A 262 -9.62 8.10 -17.23
N GLY A 263 -9.25 8.89 -16.23
CA GLY A 263 -9.83 10.20 -15.91
C GLY A 263 -11.10 10.14 -15.07
N GLY A 264 -11.09 9.38 -13.97
CA GLY A 264 -12.18 9.38 -12.99
C GLY A 264 -11.68 9.86 -11.64
N ALA A 265 -12.01 11.07 -11.23
CA ALA A 265 -11.62 11.69 -9.98
C ALA A 265 -12.75 11.76 -8.94
N ASN A 266 -14.01 11.64 -9.36
CA ASN A 266 -15.14 11.91 -8.47
C ASN A 266 -15.56 10.66 -7.67
N PRO A 267 -15.40 10.64 -6.33
CA PRO A 267 -15.80 9.51 -5.51
C PRO A 267 -17.32 9.39 -5.39
N GLY A 268 -17.80 8.17 -5.17
CA GLY A 268 -19.22 7.89 -5.22
C GLY A 268 -19.61 6.52 -4.67
N GLY A 269 -20.86 6.17 -4.90
CA GLY A 269 -21.43 4.89 -4.48
C GLY A 269 -22.39 4.32 -5.51
N THR A 270 -22.56 3.00 -5.48
CA THR A 270 -23.56 2.31 -6.30
C THR A 270 -24.94 2.40 -5.65
N MET A 271 -25.95 2.80 -6.43
CA MET A 271 -27.34 2.93 -6.01
C MET A 271 -28.24 2.08 -6.92
N PRO A 272 -29.21 1.32 -6.37
CA PRO A 272 -30.13 0.54 -7.18
C PRO A 272 -31.10 1.47 -7.93
N ILE A 273 -31.23 1.26 -9.25
CA ILE A 273 -32.29 1.86 -10.06
C ILE A 273 -33.55 0.99 -9.92
N ASN A 274 -33.39 -0.32 -10.16
CA ASN A 274 -34.44 -1.33 -10.01
C ASN A 274 -33.80 -2.69 -9.68
N GLU A 275 -34.56 -3.78 -9.78
CA GLU A 275 -34.07 -5.14 -9.49
C GLU A 275 -32.91 -5.57 -10.40
N ASN A 276 -32.88 -5.10 -11.65
CA ASN A 276 -31.90 -5.50 -12.66
C ASN A 276 -30.80 -4.48 -12.90
N LEU A 277 -31.00 -3.20 -12.54
CA LEU A 277 -30.07 -2.12 -12.86
C LEU A 277 -29.62 -1.35 -11.62
N SER A 278 -28.38 -0.91 -11.64
CA SER A 278 -27.82 0.04 -10.67
C SER A 278 -26.96 1.09 -11.38
N VAL A 279 -26.77 2.23 -10.72
CA VAL A 279 -25.92 3.32 -11.19
C VAL A 279 -24.88 3.65 -10.13
N PHE A 280 -23.63 3.86 -10.55
CA PHE A 280 -22.65 4.52 -9.69
C PHE A 280 -22.87 6.03 -9.78
N ILE A 281 -23.12 6.71 -8.65
CA ILE A 281 -23.27 8.17 -8.63
C ILE A 281 -22.12 8.77 -7.84
N PRO A 282 -21.33 9.66 -8.49
CA PRO A 282 -20.33 10.46 -7.79
C PRO A 282 -21.02 11.45 -6.85
N VAL A 283 -20.85 11.27 -5.55
CA VAL A 283 -21.46 12.14 -4.52
C VAL A 283 -20.47 13.14 -3.95
N GLY A 284 -19.20 13.00 -4.33
CA GLY A 284 -18.15 13.96 -4.02
C GLY A 284 -17.24 14.23 -5.21
N ARG A 285 -16.30 15.15 -5.01
CA ARG A 285 -15.25 15.50 -5.98
C ARG A 285 -13.91 15.65 -5.28
N ALA A 286 -12.86 15.18 -5.93
CA ALA A 286 -11.49 15.40 -5.47
C ALA A 286 -11.05 16.84 -5.75
N ILE A 287 -10.25 17.40 -4.84
CA ILE A 287 -9.64 18.72 -4.92
C ILE A 287 -8.20 18.56 -4.44
N ASN A 288 -7.25 18.57 -5.39
CA ASN A 288 -5.85 18.49 -5.04
C ASN A 288 -5.35 19.84 -4.50
N PRO A 289 -4.62 19.87 -3.37
CA PRO A 289 -4.21 21.10 -2.72
C PRO A 289 -3.11 21.86 -3.48
N VAL A 290 -2.41 21.23 -4.42
CA VAL A 290 -1.36 21.89 -5.22
C VAL A 290 -1.97 22.51 -6.47
N THR A 291 -2.72 21.73 -7.24
CA THR A 291 -3.26 22.16 -8.54
C THR A 291 -4.59 22.91 -8.42
N GLN A 292 -5.24 22.86 -7.25
CA GLN A 292 -6.56 23.44 -6.99
C GLN A 292 -7.66 22.89 -7.94
N THR A 293 -7.41 21.71 -8.51
CA THR A 293 -8.30 20.99 -9.42
C THR A 293 -8.14 19.47 -9.23
N ASN A 294 -8.54 18.66 -10.21
CA ASN A 294 -8.36 17.22 -10.20
C ASN A 294 -8.10 16.66 -11.61
N TRP A 295 -8.07 15.33 -11.74
CA TRP A 295 -7.81 14.60 -12.98
C TRP A 295 -9.07 14.15 -13.74
N GLU A 296 -10.26 14.64 -13.37
CA GLU A 296 -11.53 14.24 -14.01
C GLU A 296 -11.51 14.53 -15.51
N GLY A 297 -11.94 13.56 -16.32
CA GLY A 297 -12.03 13.68 -17.78
C GLY A 297 -10.70 13.66 -18.54
N VAL A 298 -9.61 14.14 -17.93
CA VAL A 298 -8.27 14.20 -18.55
C VAL A 298 -7.43 12.97 -18.22
N GLY A 299 -7.51 12.48 -16.97
CA GLY A 299 -6.57 11.51 -16.42
C GLY A 299 -5.25 12.15 -15.95
N VAL A 300 -4.47 11.35 -15.25
CA VAL A 300 -3.10 11.64 -14.83
C VAL A 300 -2.18 11.34 -16.01
N VAL A 301 -1.41 12.35 -16.41
CA VAL A 301 -0.51 12.27 -17.55
C VAL A 301 0.89 11.92 -17.03
N PRO A 302 1.49 10.78 -17.42
CA PRO A 302 2.80 10.39 -16.91
C PRO A 302 3.92 11.29 -17.46
N GLU A 303 4.99 11.48 -16.67
CA GLU A 303 6.19 12.20 -17.11
C GLU A 303 6.85 11.48 -18.30
N ILE A 304 6.86 10.15 -18.27
CA ILE A 304 7.46 9.31 -19.30
C ILE A 304 6.36 8.53 -20.01
N LYS A 305 6.00 9.00 -21.20
CA LYS A 305 4.93 8.42 -22.02
C LYS A 305 5.45 7.28 -22.88
N VAL A 306 4.96 6.08 -22.61
CA VAL A 306 5.21 4.86 -23.38
C VAL A 306 3.94 4.02 -23.42
N SER A 307 3.87 3.02 -24.29
CA SER A 307 2.72 2.10 -24.28
C SER A 307 2.67 1.29 -22.98
N ALA A 308 1.49 0.80 -22.59
CA ALA A 308 1.37 -0.07 -21.41
C ALA A 308 2.22 -1.34 -21.50
N GLU A 309 2.54 -1.81 -22.71
CA GLU A 309 3.42 -2.95 -22.98
C GLU A 309 4.89 -2.61 -22.66
N GLU A 310 5.39 -1.47 -23.13
CA GLU A 310 6.77 -1.00 -22.92
C GLU A 310 7.03 -0.45 -21.51
N ALA A 311 5.96 -0.13 -20.76
CA ALA A 311 6.06 0.52 -19.47
C ALA A 311 6.90 -0.27 -18.45
N LEU A 312 6.83 -1.60 -18.47
CA LEU A 312 7.59 -2.42 -17.50
C LEU A 312 9.09 -2.31 -17.73
N ASP A 313 9.54 -2.60 -18.95
CA ASP A 313 10.96 -2.60 -19.29
C ASP A 313 11.57 -1.20 -19.13
N THR A 314 10.82 -0.17 -19.54
CA THR A 314 11.23 1.23 -19.37
C THR A 314 11.38 1.59 -17.90
N THR A 315 10.37 1.26 -17.08
CA THR A 315 10.39 1.60 -15.64
C THR A 315 11.47 0.83 -14.91
N LEU A 316 11.67 -0.44 -15.24
CA LEU A 316 12.69 -1.28 -14.61
C LEU A 316 14.09 -0.72 -14.87
N ALA A 317 14.40 -0.34 -16.11
CA ALA A 317 15.69 0.28 -16.44
C ALA A 317 15.94 1.57 -15.65
N LEU A 318 14.92 2.43 -15.54
CA LEU A 318 15.00 3.67 -14.76
C LEU A 318 15.17 3.39 -13.27
N ALA A 319 14.41 2.44 -12.73
CA ALA A 319 14.45 2.07 -11.32
C ALA A 319 15.78 1.42 -10.95
N GLN A 320 16.37 0.60 -11.82
CA GLN A 320 17.70 0.01 -11.60
C GLN A 320 18.80 1.07 -11.55
N ALA A 321 18.77 2.02 -12.49
CA ALA A 321 19.73 3.14 -12.48
C ALA A 321 19.56 4.02 -11.23
N ALA A 322 18.31 4.31 -10.84
CA ALA A 322 18.02 5.07 -9.64
C ALA A 322 18.42 4.32 -8.36
N ALA A 323 18.19 3.02 -8.30
CA ALA A 323 18.62 2.14 -7.21
C ALA A 323 20.14 2.14 -7.05
N GLU A 324 20.88 2.03 -8.15
CA GLU A 324 22.35 2.12 -8.11
C GLU A 324 22.83 3.49 -7.60
N ALA A 325 22.26 4.58 -8.11
CA ALA A 325 22.59 5.92 -7.65
C ALA A 325 22.28 6.11 -6.16
N PHE A 326 21.10 5.65 -5.72
CA PHE A 326 20.67 5.69 -4.32
C PHE A 326 21.62 4.90 -3.41
N ARG A 327 21.98 3.67 -3.78
CA ARG A 327 22.97 2.87 -3.05
C ARG A 327 24.32 3.57 -2.95
N ASN A 328 24.82 4.13 -4.05
CA ASN A 328 26.11 4.80 -4.07
C ASN A 328 26.11 6.03 -3.16
N GLN A 329 25.01 6.79 -3.15
CA GLN A 329 24.84 7.93 -2.25
C GLN A 329 24.79 7.48 -0.78
N GLN A 330 24.01 6.44 -0.46
CA GLN A 330 23.94 5.88 0.90
C GLN A 330 25.31 5.35 1.36
N ALA A 331 26.02 4.63 0.48
CA ALA A 331 27.35 4.11 0.79
C ALA A 331 28.36 5.24 1.07
N GLN A 332 28.33 6.34 0.31
CA GLN A 332 29.17 7.51 0.58
C GLN A 332 28.83 8.15 1.93
N HIS A 333 27.54 8.32 2.22
CA HIS A 333 27.09 8.88 3.50
C HIS A 333 27.53 8.00 4.68
N PHE A 334 27.29 6.70 4.61
CA PHE A 334 27.67 5.75 5.66
C PHE A 334 29.19 5.62 5.81
N THR A 335 29.94 5.68 4.71
CA THR A 335 31.40 5.73 4.75
C THR A 335 31.87 6.93 5.56
N GLN A 336 31.27 8.11 5.35
CA GLN A 336 31.64 9.30 6.11
C GLN A 336 31.32 9.15 7.61
N LEU A 337 30.15 8.60 7.95
CA LEU A 337 29.78 8.38 9.35
C LEU A 337 30.74 7.40 10.06
N LEU A 338 31.13 6.33 9.38
CA LEU A 338 32.09 5.36 9.92
C LEU A 338 33.51 5.93 10.00
N MET A 339 33.93 6.77 9.04
CA MET A 339 35.20 7.48 9.12
C MET A 339 35.24 8.45 10.31
N ASP A 340 34.16 9.20 10.53
CA ASP A 340 34.02 10.10 11.67
C ASP A 340 34.08 9.33 13.00
N LEU A 341 33.40 8.18 13.10
CA LEU A 341 33.45 7.30 14.27
C LEU A 341 34.86 6.75 14.51
N ASN A 342 35.51 6.21 13.47
CA ASN A 342 36.86 5.66 13.60
C ASN A 342 37.91 6.74 13.94
N GLY A 343 37.72 7.98 13.51
CA GLY A 343 38.59 9.09 13.91
C GLY A 343 38.58 9.33 15.43
N GLU A 344 37.46 9.09 16.11
CA GLU A 344 37.40 9.14 17.58
C GLU A 344 38.20 7.99 18.20
N PHE A 345 38.24 6.82 17.57
CA PHE A 345 39.03 5.68 18.05
C PHE A 345 40.54 5.90 17.89
N GLU A 346 40.97 6.54 16.79
CA GLU A 346 42.38 6.86 16.55
C GLU A 346 42.94 7.89 17.55
N THR A 347 42.08 8.79 18.02
CA THR A 347 42.45 9.88 18.95
C THR A 347 42.01 9.62 20.39
N TYR A 348 41.59 8.39 20.68
CA TYR A 348 40.98 8.02 21.95
C TYR A 348 41.87 8.36 23.16
N THR A 349 41.29 9.12 24.10
CA THR A 349 41.88 9.39 25.41
C THR A 349 40.81 9.20 26.48
N ALA A 350 41.07 8.29 27.41
CA ALA A 350 40.15 7.94 28.50
C ALA A 350 39.75 9.18 29.32
N GLY A 351 38.45 9.30 29.60
CA GLY A 351 37.82 10.42 30.29
C GLY A 351 37.53 11.65 29.42
N THR A 352 37.78 11.58 28.11
CA THR A 352 37.59 12.73 27.20
C THR A 352 36.85 12.38 25.91
N THR A 353 37.13 11.23 25.30
CA THR A 353 36.60 10.86 23.97
C THR A 353 35.27 10.11 24.04
N GLU A 354 34.88 9.56 25.19
CA GLU A 354 33.70 8.70 25.35
C GLU A 354 32.39 9.40 24.95
N ALA A 355 32.24 10.69 25.31
CA ALA A 355 31.08 11.47 24.92
C ALA A 355 31.02 11.73 23.40
N ALA A 356 32.17 11.79 22.73
CA ALA A 356 32.23 11.90 21.27
C ALA A 356 31.85 10.58 20.60
N ILE A 357 32.39 9.45 21.08
CA ILE A 357 32.02 8.10 20.62
C ILE A 357 30.52 7.87 20.74
N LEU A 358 29.92 8.19 21.91
CA LEU A 358 28.48 8.10 22.09
C LEU A 358 27.73 8.93 21.04
N ARG A 359 28.09 10.20 20.85
CA ARG A 359 27.45 11.04 19.82
C ARG A 359 27.56 10.45 18.41
N ARG A 360 28.74 9.94 18.03
CA ARG A 360 28.95 9.33 16.70
C ARG A 360 28.11 8.07 16.52
N LEU A 361 28.04 7.22 17.54
CA LEU A 361 27.19 6.03 17.53
C LEU A 361 25.70 6.40 17.50
N THR A 362 25.27 7.43 18.24
CA THR A 362 23.90 7.97 18.15
C THR A 362 23.57 8.38 16.72
N THR A 363 24.44 9.15 16.07
CA THR A 363 24.24 9.55 14.67
C THR A 363 24.17 8.34 13.73
N CYS A 364 24.99 7.31 13.95
CA CYS A 364 24.93 6.08 13.15
C CYS A 364 23.62 5.30 13.35
N THR A 365 23.09 5.26 14.58
CA THR A 365 21.81 4.60 14.87
C THR A 365 20.63 5.38 14.29
N GLU A 366 20.61 6.71 14.42
CA GLU A 366 19.58 7.58 13.81
C GLU A 366 19.57 7.46 12.28
N ALA A 367 20.74 7.25 11.66
CA ALA A 367 20.86 7.00 10.22
C ALA A 367 20.50 5.55 9.81
N ASN A 368 20.05 4.70 10.75
CA ASN A 368 19.80 3.27 10.57
C ASN A 368 21.02 2.48 10.05
N LEU A 369 22.23 2.97 10.31
CA LEU A 369 23.48 2.34 9.90
C LEU A 369 23.95 1.28 10.90
N LEU A 370 23.90 1.57 12.20
CA LEU A 370 24.32 0.65 13.26
C LEU A 370 23.18 0.43 14.26
N GLN A 371 22.82 -0.84 14.45
CA GLN A 371 21.90 -1.31 15.48
C GLN A 371 22.66 -1.91 16.67
N GLU A 372 21.94 -2.29 17.73
CA GLU A 372 22.51 -2.83 18.98
C GLU A 372 23.61 -3.88 18.72
N GLY A 373 23.31 -4.88 17.88
CA GLY A 373 24.23 -5.97 17.57
C GLY A 373 25.46 -5.53 16.76
N ASP A 374 25.32 -4.54 15.88
CA ASP A 374 26.45 -4.01 15.11
C ASP A 374 27.41 -3.24 16.02
N ILE A 375 26.87 -2.41 16.93
CA ILE A 375 27.66 -1.68 17.93
C ILE A 375 28.34 -2.68 18.88
N ASN A 376 27.63 -3.73 19.29
CA ASN A 376 28.19 -4.77 20.14
C ASN A 376 29.37 -5.48 19.46
N SER A 377 29.20 -5.85 18.18
CA SER A 377 30.25 -6.48 17.37
C SER A 377 31.47 -5.57 17.23
N LEU A 378 31.26 -4.27 17.01
CA LEU A 378 32.33 -3.27 16.96
C LEU A 378 33.09 -3.16 18.30
N GLY A 379 32.39 -3.24 19.43
CA GLY A 379 33.01 -3.29 20.76
C GLY A 379 33.93 -4.50 20.92
N TYR A 380 33.47 -5.70 20.51
CA TYR A 380 34.28 -6.91 20.54
C TYR A 380 35.45 -6.87 19.56
N GLU A 381 35.28 -6.28 18.37
CA GLU A 381 36.37 -6.07 17.42
C GLU A 381 37.49 -5.24 18.07
N GLN A 382 37.13 -4.12 18.72
CA GLN A 382 38.11 -3.29 19.43
C GLN A 382 38.74 -4.01 20.64
N LEU A 383 37.98 -4.85 21.35
CA LEU A 383 38.46 -5.59 22.51
C LEU A 383 39.42 -6.72 22.13
N MET A 384 39.03 -7.52 21.14
CA MET A 384 39.63 -8.82 20.84
C MET A 384 40.62 -8.76 19.67
N GLU A 385 40.29 -8.02 18.60
CA GLU A 385 41.13 -7.97 17.40
C GLU A 385 42.16 -6.85 17.49
N HIS A 386 41.76 -5.68 17.99
CA HIS A 386 42.64 -4.50 18.07
C HIS A 386 43.34 -4.36 19.42
N GLU A 387 42.98 -5.17 20.42
CA GLU A 387 43.52 -5.14 21.79
C GLU A 387 43.43 -3.74 22.44
N LYS A 388 42.32 -3.03 22.20
CA LYS A 388 42.06 -1.67 22.72
C LYS A 388 40.90 -1.68 23.74
N PRO A 389 41.11 -2.22 24.95
CA PRO A 389 40.02 -2.46 25.89
C PRO A 389 39.39 -1.17 26.44
N GLY A 390 40.11 -0.04 26.42
CA GLY A 390 39.54 1.27 26.75
C GLY A 390 38.50 1.76 25.73
N ILE A 391 38.77 1.59 24.42
CA ILE A 391 37.81 1.95 23.37
C ILE A 391 36.60 1.02 23.40
N ALA A 392 36.85 -0.29 23.57
CA ALA A 392 35.77 -1.26 23.72
C ALA A 392 34.83 -0.90 24.89
N GLU A 393 35.38 -0.56 26.06
CA GLU A 393 34.57 -0.09 27.19
C GLU A 393 33.71 1.13 26.82
N ALA A 394 34.27 2.12 26.11
CA ALA A 394 33.53 3.30 25.67
C ALA A 394 32.39 2.95 24.69
N ILE A 395 32.63 2.03 23.75
CA ILE A 395 31.62 1.56 22.78
C ILE A 395 30.49 0.82 23.51
N PHE A 396 30.82 -0.15 24.37
CA PHE A 396 29.80 -0.90 25.10
C PHE A 396 29.01 0.01 26.05
N SER A 397 29.68 0.95 26.73
CA SER A 397 29.02 1.96 27.56
C SER A 397 28.02 2.79 26.76
N ALA A 398 28.40 3.23 25.55
CA ALA A 398 27.48 3.91 24.65
C ALA A 398 26.30 3.01 24.23
N ASN A 399 26.55 1.73 23.95
CA ASN A 399 25.51 0.77 23.59
C ASN A 399 24.45 0.63 24.71
N THR A 400 24.86 0.64 25.99
CA THR A 400 23.91 0.64 27.13
C THR A 400 23.02 1.88 27.19
N GLN A 401 23.46 3.01 26.62
CA GLN A 401 22.69 4.25 26.59
C GLN A 401 21.75 4.29 25.38
N LEU A 402 22.19 3.75 24.25
CA LEU A 402 21.39 3.66 23.03
C LEU A 402 20.30 2.59 23.13
N PHE A 403 20.58 1.47 23.82
CA PHE A 403 19.66 0.34 23.96
C PHE A 403 19.49 -0.08 25.43
N PRO A 404 18.95 0.80 26.30
CA PRO A 404 18.94 0.60 27.76
C PRO A 404 18.02 -0.52 28.27
N GLN A 405 17.25 -1.14 27.37
CA GLN A 405 16.38 -2.28 27.69
C GLN A 405 17.00 -3.62 27.24
N SER A 406 18.11 -3.62 26.52
CA SER A 406 18.75 -4.87 26.10
C SER A 406 19.58 -5.45 27.24
N PRO A 407 19.35 -6.68 27.73
CA PRO A 407 20.23 -7.28 28.73
C PRO A 407 21.63 -7.56 28.16
N ASN A 408 21.73 -7.86 26.87
CA ASN A 408 22.97 -8.19 26.16
C ASN A 408 24.01 -7.05 26.20
N VAL A 409 23.57 -5.79 26.08
CA VAL A 409 24.50 -4.64 26.10
C VAL A 409 25.15 -4.44 27.47
N TYR A 410 24.44 -4.76 28.56
CA TYR A 410 24.99 -4.67 29.92
C TYR A 410 25.94 -5.83 30.24
N ASP A 411 25.67 -7.03 29.73
CA ASP A 411 26.56 -8.18 29.86
C ASP A 411 27.89 -7.93 29.13
N SER A 412 27.83 -7.47 27.87
CA SER A 412 29.02 -7.15 27.08
C SER A 412 29.81 -5.97 27.67
N TYR A 413 29.13 -4.94 28.21
CA TYR A 413 29.80 -3.85 28.93
C TYR A 413 30.50 -4.33 30.20
N ALA A 414 29.90 -5.26 30.93
CA ALA A 414 30.49 -5.85 32.13
C ALA A 414 31.77 -6.62 31.82
N GLU A 415 31.81 -7.35 30.70
CA GLU A 415 33.02 -8.05 30.26
C GLU A 415 34.18 -7.09 29.99
N ALA A 416 33.94 -5.99 29.27
CA ALA A 416 34.95 -4.97 29.03
C ALA A 416 35.43 -4.30 30.33
N LEU A 417 34.52 -4.00 31.26
CA LEU A 417 34.86 -3.47 32.58
C LEU A 417 35.77 -4.44 33.35
N LEU A 418 35.46 -5.74 33.31
CA LEU A 418 36.26 -6.77 33.97
C LEU A 418 37.66 -6.87 33.38
N MET A 419 37.79 -6.84 32.04
CA MET A 419 39.09 -6.83 31.36
C MET A 419 39.92 -5.57 31.67
N ASN A 420 39.26 -4.44 31.92
CA ASN A 420 39.90 -3.21 32.40
C ASN A 420 40.15 -3.17 33.93
N GLY A 421 39.92 -4.28 34.63
CA GLY A 421 40.16 -4.40 36.08
C GLY A 421 39.14 -3.68 36.96
N LYS A 422 37.99 -3.26 36.40
CA LYS A 422 36.91 -2.55 37.12
C LYS A 422 35.87 -3.56 37.63
N VAL A 423 36.31 -4.45 38.51
CA VAL A 423 35.55 -5.65 38.93
C VAL A 423 34.19 -5.31 39.56
N GLU A 424 34.13 -4.33 40.46
CA GLU A 424 32.89 -3.94 41.13
C GLU A 424 31.87 -3.33 40.15
N ALA A 425 32.35 -2.53 39.19
CA ALA A 425 31.52 -1.96 38.14
C ALA A 425 31.00 -3.04 37.18
N ALA A 426 31.85 -4.03 36.85
CA ALA A 426 31.46 -5.18 36.04
C ALA A 426 30.33 -5.98 36.72
N ILE A 427 30.45 -6.27 38.03
CA ILE A 427 29.40 -6.97 38.79
C ILE A 427 28.08 -6.21 38.76
N GLN A 428 28.11 -4.88 38.90
CA GLN A 428 26.89 -4.05 38.82
C GLN A 428 26.24 -4.13 37.43
N SER A 429 27.04 -4.09 36.36
CA SER A 429 26.53 -4.19 34.99
C SER A 429 25.99 -5.59 34.68
N TYR A 430 26.68 -6.67 35.07
CA TYR A 430 26.16 -8.04 34.96
C TYR A 430 24.85 -8.23 35.75
N GLN A 431 24.74 -7.64 36.95
CA GLN A 431 23.49 -7.69 37.71
C GLN A 431 22.36 -7.02 36.95
N ARG A 432 22.61 -5.86 36.33
CA ARG A 432 21.61 -5.19 35.49
C ARG A 432 21.17 -6.04 34.30
N ALA A 433 22.10 -6.75 33.65
CA ALA A 433 21.78 -7.69 32.57
C ALA A 433 20.84 -8.81 33.06
N VAL A 434 21.14 -9.43 34.20
CA VAL A 434 20.31 -10.48 34.81
C VAL A 434 18.92 -9.96 35.19
N ASP A 435 18.83 -8.76 35.77
CA ASP A 435 17.56 -8.17 36.18
C ASP A 435 16.65 -7.94 34.96
N LEU A 436 17.18 -7.35 33.89
CA LEU A 436 16.46 -7.12 32.64
C LEU A 436 16.05 -8.43 31.96
N ALA A 437 16.97 -9.40 31.86
CA ALA A 437 16.70 -10.70 31.28
C ALA A 437 15.62 -11.48 32.06
N THR A 438 15.57 -11.31 33.38
CA THR A 438 14.54 -11.91 34.23
C THR A 438 13.18 -11.25 33.97
N GLU A 439 13.14 -9.92 33.90
CA GLU A 439 11.91 -9.16 33.63
C GLU A 439 11.32 -9.48 32.25
N GLN A 440 12.18 -9.74 31.26
CA GLN A 440 11.80 -9.97 29.86
C GLN A 440 11.61 -11.44 29.50
N GLU A 441 11.83 -12.36 30.45
CA GLU A 441 11.87 -13.81 30.19
C GLU A 441 12.85 -14.17 29.04
N ASP A 442 14.01 -13.51 29.03
CA ASP A 442 15.02 -13.65 27.97
C ASP A 442 15.63 -15.06 27.97
N GLY A 443 15.75 -15.66 26.77
CA GLY A 443 16.29 -17.01 26.59
C GLY A 443 17.75 -17.18 27.02
N ASN A 444 18.51 -16.08 27.20
CA ASN A 444 19.90 -16.08 27.64
C ASN A 444 20.07 -15.84 29.14
N LEU A 445 19.00 -15.81 29.94
CA LEU A 445 19.07 -15.52 31.38
C LEU A 445 20.12 -16.38 32.13
N GLU A 446 20.19 -17.68 31.85
CA GLU A 446 21.16 -18.58 32.50
C GLU A 446 22.62 -18.21 32.17
N LEU A 447 22.88 -17.72 30.95
CA LEU A 447 24.19 -17.25 30.53
C LEU A 447 24.60 -16.04 31.36
N PHE A 448 23.73 -15.03 31.47
CA PHE A 448 24.00 -13.81 32.22
C PHE A 448 24.20 -14.10 33.72
N GLN A 449 23.41 -15.01 34.30
CA GLN A 449 23.58 -15.44 35.69
C GLN A 449 24.95 -16.11 35.93
N ARG A 450 25.40 -16.93 34.97
CA ARG A 450 26.71 -17.58 35.04
C ARG A 450 27.84 -16.55 34.93
N ASN A 451 27.73 -15.58 34.03
CA ASN A 451 28.72 -14.52 33.87
C ASN A 451 28.86 -13.68 35.16
N LEU A 452 27.72 -13.29 35.76
CA LEU A 452 27.67 -12.61 37.06
C LEU A 452 28.33 -13.43 38.17
N ALA A 453 28.02 -14.72 38.27
CA ALA A 453 28.59 -15.61 39.28
C ALA A 453 30.11 -15.71 39.14
N ASN A 454 30.61 -15.86 37.91
CA ASN A 454 32.04 -15.91 37.62
C ASN A 454 32.75 -14.61 38.04
N ALA A 455 32.16 -13.45 37.74
CA ALA A 455 32.72 -12.15 38.12
C ALA A 455 32.79 -11.98 39.65
N LYS A 456 31.74 -12.40 40.38
CA LYS A 456 31.73 -12.39 41.86
C LYS A 456 32.83 -13.28 42.45
N SER A 457 33.02 -14.49 41.90
CA SER A 457 34.08 -15.38 42.36
C SER A 457 35.49 -14.83 42.08
N GLN A 458 35.70 -14.07 41.00
CA GLN A 458 36.98 -13.40 40.76
C GLN A 458 37.30 -12.31 41.79
N LEU A 459 36.29 -11.56 42.25
CA LEU A 459 36.46 -10.58 43.32
C LEU A 459 36.87 -11.26 44.63
N GLU A 460 36.18 -12.34 45.01
CA GLU A 460 36.45 -13.11 46.24
C GLU A 460 37.82 -13.81 46.23
N ALA A 461 38.40 -14.10 45.06
CA ALA A 461 39.70 -14.74 44.92
C ALA A 461 40.88 -13.74 44.86
N GLY A 462 40.60 -12.45 44.69
CA GLY A 462 41.59 -11.36 44.60
C GLY A 462 41.78 -10.56 45.89
N GLU A 463 40.89 -10.69 46.87
CA GLU A 463 41.04 -10.23 48.26
C GLU A 463 41.88 -11.22 49.10
#